data_AF-A0A4Q0IYA8-F1
#
_entry.id   AF-A0A4Q0IYA8-F1
#
_cell.length_a   1.000
_cell.length_b   1.000
_cell.length_c   1.000
_cell.angle_alpha   90.00
_cell.angle_beta   90.00
_cell.angle_gamma   90.00
#
_symmetry.space_group_name_H-M   'P 1'
#
loop_
_entity.id
_entity.type
_entity.pdbx_description
1 polymer ?
#
loop_
_entity_poly.entity_id
_entity_poly.type
_entity_poly.pdbx_seq_one_letter_code
_entity_poly.pdbx_strand_id
1 'polypeptide(L)'
;MIFEFYPELKKAYDLAMDLTDIFNQKVDKDTARLNLARWYDKVDRMDGGQFRTVTETFRNHYDTILNYFINRSTNAGAESFNAKVKAFRSQFRGVTDIPFFLFRLSKLCA
;
A
#
# COMPACT_ATOMS: atom_id res chain seq x y z
N MET A 1 22.15 -15.35 -6.80
CA MET A 1 22.36 -15.33 -8.26
C MET A 1 21.90 -14.04 -8.95
N ILE A 2 20.61 -13.65 -9.03
CA ILE A 2 20.21 -12.41 -9.76
C ILE A 2 20.85 -11.14 -9.18
N PHE A 3 20.86 -10.98 -7.86
CA PHE A 3 21.42 -9.80 -7.19
C PHE A 3 22.95 -9.71 -7.20
N GLU A 4 23.65 -10.81 -7.49
CA GLU A 4 25.11 -10.78 -7.67
C GLU A 4 25.51 -10.12 -8.99
N PHE A 5 24.69 -10.30 -10.04
CA PHE A 5 24.91 -9.69 -11.35
C PHE A 5 24.34 -8.27 -11.45
N TYR A 6 23.35 -7.93 -10.62
CA TYR A 6 22.66 -6.63 -10.64
C TYR A 6 22.62 -6.01 -9.23
N PRO A 7 23.75 -5.44 -8.74
CA PRO A 7 23.82 -4.88 -7.39
C PRO A 7 22.89 -3.68 -7.18
N GLU A 8 22.63 -2.87 -8.21
CA GLU A 8 21.68 -1.76 -8.12
C GLU A 8 20.24 -2.25 -7.93
N LEU A 9 19.87 -3.38 -8.58
CA LEU A 9 18.56 -4.00 -8.36
C LEU A 9 18.43 -4.52 -6.93
N LYS A 10 19.52 -5.05 -6.36
CA LYS A 10 19.55 -5.48 -4.95
C LYS A 10 19.30 -4.29 -4.02
N LYS A 11 19.99 -3.15 -4.23
CA LYS A 11 19.80 -1.95 -3.40
C LYS A 11 18.35 -1.46 -3.46
N ALA A 12 17.76 -1.40 -4.66
CA ALA A 12 16.36 -1.01 -4.81
C ALA A 12 15.40 -1.99 -4.11
N TYR A 13 15.67 -3.30 -4.21
CA TYR A 13 14.89 -4.30 -3.48
C TYR A 13 15.01 -4.14 -1.96
N ASP A 14 16.23 -3.96 -1.45
CA ASP A 14 16.48 -3.78 -0.02
C ASP A 14 15.76 -2.53 0.51
N LEU A 15 15.74 -1.42 -0.23
CA LEU A 15 14.98 -0.21 0.13
C LEU A 15 13.45 -0.46 0.16
N ALA A 16 12.92 -1.25 -0.78
CA ALA A 16 11.51 -1.60 -0.78
C ALA A 16 11.13 -2.49 0.41
N MET A 17 12.02 -3.41 0.81
CA MET A 17 11.84 -4.24 2.00
C MET A 17 11.95 -3.40 3.29
N ASP A 18 12.94 -2.51 3.39
CA ASP A 18 13.08 -1.57 4.50
C ASP A 18 11.80 -0.74 4.69
N LEU A 19 11.21 -0.23 3.59
CA LEU A 19 9.94 0.51 3.66
C LEU A 19 8.81 -0.38 4.19
N THR A 20 8.72 -1.62 3.71
CA THR A 20 7.72 -2.60 4.17
C THR A 20 7.85 -2.88 5.66
N ASP A 21 9.08 -3.04 6.15
CA ASP A 21 9.36 -3.26 7.56
C ASP A 21 8.93 -2.08 8.43
N ILE A 22 9.16 -0.84 7.97
CA ILE A 22 8.70 0.37 8.66
C ILE A 22 7.17 0.34 8.85
N PHE A 23 6.40 0.00 7.82
CA PHE A 23 4.94 -0.08 7.92
C PHE A 23 4.46 -1.27 8.76
N ASN A 24 5.25 -2.35 8.85
CA ASN A 24 4.88 -3.50 9.67
C ASN A 24 5.13 -3.26 11.17
N GLN A 25 6.11 -2.43 11.53
CA GLN A 25 6.43 -2.10 12.93
C GLN A 25 5.22 -1.51 13.68
N LYS A 26 5.00 -1.97 14.92
CA LYS A 26 4.00 -1.43 15.84
C LYS A 26 4.60 -0.30 16.66
N VAL A 27 4.81 0.84 16.01
CA VAL A 27 5.37 2.05 16.60
C VAL A 27 4.37 3.20 16.50
N ASP A 28 4.52 4.20 17.37
CA ASP A 28 3.72 5.42 17.32
C ASP A 28 4.09 6.29 16.11
N LYS A 29 3.27 7.31 15.85
CA LYS A 29 3.37 8.18 14.69
C LYS A 29 4.70 8.95 14.62
N ASP A 30 5.26 9.37 15.75
CA ASP A 30 6.51 10.15 15.77
C ASP A 30 7.72 9.24 15.54
N THR A 31 7.73 8.05 16.12
CA THR A 31 8.75 7.02 15.83
C THR A 31 8.70 6.61 14.34
N ALA A 32 7.50 6.41 13.78
CA ALA A 32 7.33 6.10 12.36
C ALA A 32 7.84 7.23 11.46
N ARG A 33 7.58 8.50 11.82
CA ARG A 33 8.09 9.68 11.12
C ARG A 33 9.61 9.70 11.09
N LEU A 34 10.27 9.39 12.20
CA LEU A 34 11.73 9.30 12.26
C LEU A 34 12.28 8.17 11.38
N ASN A 35 11.63 6.99 11.40
CA ASN A 35 12.04 5.87 10.57
C ASN A 35 11.89 6.16 9.07
N LEU A 36 10.80 6.82 8.66
CA LEU A 36 10.62 7.25 7.27
C LEU A 36 11.64 8.31 6.86
N ALA A 37 11.98 9.26 7.74
CA ALA A 37 13.04 10.24 7.46
C ALA A 37 14.39 9.56 7.21
N ARG A 38 14.76 8.57 8.03
CA ARG A 38 15.98 7.76 7.81
C ARG A 38 15.93 6.97 6.50
N TRP A 39 14.75 6.47 6.13
CA TRP A 39 14.57 5.76 4.85
C TRP A 39 14.76 6.71 3.66
N TYR A 40 14.22 7.93 3.74
CA TYR A 40 14.46 8.98 2.75
C TYR A 40 15.94 9.27 2.56
N ASP A 41 16.71 9.41 3.65
CA ASP A 41 18.16 9.61 3.56
C ASP A 41 18.86 8.46 2.83
N LYS A 42 18.36 7.22 2.94
CA LYS A 42 18.90 6.07 2.20
C LYS A 42 18.53 6.12 0.72
N VAL A 43 17.30 6.54 0.40
CA VAL A 43 16.83 6.70 -0.98
C VAL A 43 17.61 7.80 -1.70
N ASP A 44 17.83 8.95 -1.06
CA ASP A 44 18.57 10.08 -1.64
C ASP A 44 20.06 9.75 -1.90
N ARG A 45 20.62 8.79 -1.15
CA ARG A 45 21.98 8.26 -1.38
C ARG A 45 22.04 7.25 -2.54
N MET A 46 20.91 6.72 -2.98
CA MET A 46 20.85 5.83 -4.12
C MET A 46 20.88 6.67 -5.40
N ASP A 47 21.88 6.46 -6.24
CA ASP A 47 21.98 7.16 -7.50
C ASP A 47 20.99 6.56 -8.50
N GLY A 48 20.00 7.36 -8.91
CA GLY A 48 18.94 6.94 -9.81
C GLY A 48 17.57 7.36 -9.30
N GLY A 49 16.81 8.02 -10.17
CA GLY A 49 15.44 8.46 -9.85
C GLY A 49 14.43 7.32 -9.73
N GLN A 50 14.82 6.06 -9.45
CA GLN A 50 13.90 4.92 -9.46
C GLN A 50 12.79 5.06 -8.40
N PHE A 51 13.08 5.77 -7.30
CA PHE A 51 12.10 6.05 -6.25
C PHE A 51 11.46 7.44 -6.36
N ARG A 52 11.74 8.23 -7.39
CA ARG A 52 11.27 9.63 -7.50
C ARG A 52 9.76 9.75 -7.31
N THR A 53 8.99 8.96 -8.05
CA THR A 53 7.52 8.95 -7.94
C THR A 53 7.05 8.60 -6.53
N VAL A 54 7.71 7.65 -5.87
CA VAL A 54 7.38 7.26 -4.49
C VAL A 54 7.69 8.43 -3.55
N THR A 55 8.86 9.04 -3.65
CA THR A 55 9.26 10.18 -2.81
C THR A 55 8.36 11.39 -2.99
N GLU A 56 7.91 11.67 -4.22
CA GLU A 56 6.93 12.72 -4.54
C GLU A 56 5.55 12.43 -3.93
N THR A 57 5.08 11.17 -4.04
CA THR A 57 3.82 10.75 -3.44
C THR A 57 3.85 10.93 -1.93
N PHE A 58 4.94 10.52 -1.28
CA PHE A 58 5.09 10.70 0.15
C PHE A 58 5.19 12.18 0.53
N ARG A 59 5.86 13.04 -0.24
CA ARG A 59 5.88 14.49 0.01
C ARG A 59 4.48 15.11 -0.06
N ASN A 60 3.69 14.74 -1.07
CA ASN A 60 2.35 15.30 -1.28
C ASN A 60 1.32 14.81 -0.26
N HIS A 61 1.53 13.63 0.34
CA HIS A 61 0.55 12.96 1.19
C HIS A 61 1.13 12.52 2.55
N TYR A 62 2.21 13.16 3.01
CA TYR A 62 3.00 12.68 4.15
C TYR A 62 2.18 12.51 5.42
N ASP A 63 1.35 13.49 5.77
CA ASP A 63 0.50 13.43 6.96
C ASP A 63 -0.55 12.32 6.88
N THR A 64 -1.16 12.13 5.71
CA THR A 64 -2.12 11.05 5.46
C THR A 64 -1.46 9.69 5.58
N ILE A 65 -0.24 9.55 5.05
CA ILE A 65 0.55 8.32 5.16
C ILE A 65 0.91 8.05 6.62
N LEU A 66 1.35 9.05 7.36
CA LEU A 66 1.67 8.91 8.79
C LEU A 66 0.45 8.55 9.65
N ASN A 67 -0.76 8.93 9.24
CA ASN A 67 -1.99 8.55 9.94
C ASN A 67 -2.22 7.04 9.96
N TYR A 68 -1.58 6.28 9.06
CA TYR A 68 -1.54 4.82 9.16
C TYR A 68 -1.03 4.37 10.54
N PHE A 69 -0.05 5.02 11.15
CA PHE A 69 0.53 4.58 12.41
C PHE A 69 -0.32 4.88 13.66
N ILE A 70 -1.45 5.58 13.50
CA ILE A 70 -2.38 5.86 14.62
C ILE A 70 -3.28 4.63 14.85
N ASN A 71 -4.11 4.30 13.86
CA ASN A 71 -5.11 3.22 13.97
C ASN A 71 -4.81 2.03 13.07
N ARG A 72 -3.79 2.14 12.20
CA ARG A 72 -3.42 1.14 11.18
C ARG A 72 -4.58 0.71 10.28
N SER A 73 -5.61 1.56 10.20
CA SER A 73 -6.76 1.35 9.35
C SER A 73 -6.33 1.58 7.91
N THR A 74 -6.47 0.57 7.08
CA THR A 74 -6.23 0.65 5.63
C THR A 74 -7.55 0.56 4.89
N ASN A 75 -7.61 1.20 3.73
CA ASN A 75 -8.73 1.04 2.80
C ASN A 75 -8.76 -0.35 2.14
N ALA A 76 -7.81 -1.24 2.44
CA ALA A 76 -7.68 -2.56 1.82
C ALA A 76 -8.94 -3.42 1.98
N GLY A 77 -9.64 -3.32 3.12
CA GLY A 77 -10.92 -3.99 3.32
C GLY A 77 -12.00 -3.47 2.36
N ALA A 78 -12.08 -2.16 2.17
CA ALA A 78 -13.02 -1.54 1.23
C ALA A 78 -12.63 -1.79 -0.24
N GLU A 79 -11.33 -1.81 -0.57
CA GLU A 79 -10.83 -2.16 -1.90
C GLU A 79 -11.12 -3.62 -2.24
N SER A 80 -10.89 -4.55 -1.31
CA SER A 80 -11.24 -5.96 -1.44
C SER A 80 -12.75 -6.14 -1.62
N PHE A 81 -13.56 -5.43 -0.83
CA PHE A 81 -15.00 -5.40 -1.00
C PHE A 81 -15.39 -4.88 -2.39
N ASN A 82 -14.87 -3.73 -2.82
CA ASN A 82 -15.13 -3.15 -4.13
C ASN A 82 -14.74 -4.10 -5.27
N ALA A 83 -13.63 -4.83 -5.14
CA ALA A 83 -13.21 -5.85 -6.10
C ALA A 83 -14.21 -7.01 -6.17
N LYS A 84 -14.66 -7.53 -5.01
CA LYS A 84 -15.71 -8.57 -4.95
C LYS A 84 -17.03 -8.10 -5.58
N VAL A 85 -17.45 -6.87 -5.31
CA VAL A 85 -18.67 -6.29 -5.91
C VAL A 85 -18.53 -6.14 -7.43
N LYS A 86 -17.38 -5.66 -7.93
CA LYS A 86 -17.12 -5.57 -9.37
C LYS A 86 -17.16 -6.94 -10.05
N ALA A 87 -16.49 -7.93 -9.47
CA ALA A 87 -16.48 -9.31 -9.98
C ALA A 87 -17.89 -9.93 -9.97
N PHE A 88 -18.67 -9.68 -8.92
CA PHE A 88 -20.06 -10.12 -8.86
C PHE A 88 -20.89 -9.46 -9.97
N ARG A 89 -20.81 -8.14 -10.15
CA ARG A 89 -21.52 -7.43 -11.22
C ARG A 89 -21.14 -7.91 -12.62
N SER A 90 -19.88 -8.25 -12.87
CA SER A 90 -19.44 -8.73 -14.18
C SER A 90 -20.02 -10.09 -14.55
N GLN A 91 -20.29 -10.96 -13.56
CA GLN A 91 -20.92 -12.26 -13.79
C GLN A 91 -22.39 -12.15 -14.22
N PHE A 92 -23.11 -11.12 -13.77
CA PHE A 92 -24.56 -10.98 -13.99
C PHE A 92 -24.95 -9.96 -15.06
N ARG A 93 -23.99 -9.44 -15.86
CA ARG A 93 -24.21 -8.45 -16.94
C ARG A 93 -25.13 -7.27 -16.56
N GLY A 94 -25.17 -6.90 -15.28
CA GLY A 94 -26.06 -5.87 -14.76
C GLY A 94 -26.68 -6.23 -13.42
N VAL A 95 -27.54 -5.34 -12.92
CA VAL A 95 -28.33 -5.54 -11.70
C VAL A 95 -29.78 -5.22 -12.05
N THR A 96 -30.55 -6.25 -12.39
CA THR A 96 -31.96 -6.09 -12.76
C THR A 96 -32.89 -6.17 -11.53
N ASP A 97 -32.49 -6.93 -10.51
CA ASP A 97 -33.21 -7.11 -9.25
C ASP A 97 -32.33 -6.64 -8.08
N ILE A 98 -32.63 -5.44 -7.57
CA ILE A 98 -31.87 -4.80 -6.49
C ILE A 98 -32.01 -5.58 -5.17
N PRO A 99 -33.22 -5.99 -4.71
CA PRO A 99 -33.37 -6.83 -3.53
C PRO A 99 -32.55 -8.12 -3.59
N PHE A 100 -32.61 -8.87 -4.70
CA PHE A 100 -31.87 -10.11 -4.87
C PHE A 100 -30.35 -9.87 -4.92
N PHE A 101 -29.93 -8.78 -5.57
CA PHE A 101 -28.53 -8.36 -5.59
C PHE A 101 -28.00 -8.07 -4.19
N LEU A 102 -28.73 -7.30 -3.38
CA LEU A 102 -28.35 -6.99 -2.00
C LEU A 102 -28.30 -8.24 -1.11
N PHE A 103 -29.23 -9.17 -1.30
CA PHE A 103 -29.21 -10.47 -0.63
C PHE A 103 -27.94 -11.29 -0.97
N ARG A 104 -27.52 -11.31 -2.24
CA ARG A 104 -26.30 -12.02 -2.67
C ARG A 104 -25.02 -11.30 -2.22
N LEU A 105 -25.05 -9.96 -2.21
CA LEU A 105 -23.96 -9.12 -1.72
C LEU A 105 -23.66 -9.37 -0.24
N SER A 106 -24.71 -9.46 0.59
CA SER A 106 -24.55 -9.74 2.02
C SER A 106 -23.94 -11.12 2.29
N LYS A 107 -24.20 -12.11 1.42
CA LYS A 107 -23.58 -13.44 1.48
C LYS A 107 -22.12 -13.49 1.05
N LEU A 108 -21.61 -12.50 0.30
CA LEU A 108 -20.19 -12.41 -0.13
C LEU A 108 -19.25 -11.85 0.95
N CYS A 109 -19.85 -11.26 2.00
CA CYS A 109 -19.16 -10.52 3.06
C CYS A 109 -19.34 -11.14 4.45
N ALA A 110 -20.02 -12.29 4.50
CA ALA A 110 -20.18 -13.13 5.69
C ALA A 110 -19.02 -14.13 5.84
#